data_AF-A0A5K1EBZ4-F1
#
_entry.id   AF-A0A5K1EBZ4-F1
#
_cell.length_a   1.000
_cell.length_b   1.000
_cell.length_c   1.000
_cell.angle_alpha   90.00
_cell.angle_beta   90.00
_cell.angle_gamma   90.00
#
_symmetry.space_group_name_H-M   'P 1'
#
loop_
_entity.id
_entity.type
_entity.pdbx_description
1 polymer ?
#
loop_
_entity_poly.entity_id
_entity_poly.type
_entity_poly.pdbx_seq_one_letter_code
_entity_poly.pdbx_strand_id
1 'polypeptide(L)' 'VLQVLPAGSLCRKQITRTNALSLEGFLCDYFLTETPVVMSGCIDHWPASTKWKDMKYLRSVAGDRTIPVE' A
#
# COMPACT_ATOMS: atom_id res chain seq x y z
N VAL A 1 -10.37 33.65 -8.53
CA VAL A 1 -10.08 33.12 -9.88
C VAL A 1 -9.87 31.62 -9.74
N LEU A 2 -10.70 30.79 -10.36
CA LEU A 2 -10.50 29.33 -10.35
C LEU A 2 -9.34 29.00 -11.31
N GLN A 3 -8.23 28.51 -10.77
CA GLN A 3 -7.13 27.99 -11.60
C GLN A 3 -7.57 26.64 -12.16
N VAL A 4 -7.70 26.57 -13.48
CA VAL A 4 -7.99 25.32 -14.20
C VAL A 4 -6.70 24.51 -14.25
N LEU A 5 -6.77 23.26 -13.80
CA LEU A 5 -5.62 22.34 -13.83
C LEU A 5 -5.24 21.99 -15.28
N PRO A 6 -3.94 21.81 -15.58
CA PRO A 6 -3.48 21.32 -16.88
C PRO A 6 -4.18 20.03 -17.32
N ALA A 7 -4.30 19.85 -18.64
CA ALA A 7 -4.83 18.62 -19.21
C ALA A 7 -4.01 17.42 -18.70
N GLY A 8 -4.70 16.43 -18.12
CA GLY A 8 -4.06 15.26 -17.53
C GLY A 8 -3.65 15.40 -16.05
N SER A 9 -3.89 16.52 -15.37
CA SER A 9 -3.62 16.59 -13.91
C SER A 9 -4.41 15.57 -13.09
N LEU A 10 -5.55 15.11 -13.60
CA LEU A 10 -6.36 14.06 -13.00
C LEU A 10 -6.21 12.70 -13.73
N CYS A 11 -5.28 12.58 -14.67
CA CYS A 11 -5.09 11.31 -15.37
C CYS A 11 -4.33 10.33 -14.46
N ARG A 12 -4.95 9.16 -14.28
CA ARG A 12 -4.39 8.09 -13.44
C ARG A 12 -3.23 7.43 -14.17
N LYS A 13 -2.01 7.58 -13.67
CA LYS A 13 -0.89 6.73 -14.09
C LYS A 13 -1.17 5.31 -13.57
N GLN A 14 -1.15 4.34 -14.47
CA GLN A 14 -1.30 2.94 -14.08
C GLN A 14 -0.01 2.47 -13.42
N ILE A 15 -0.11 1.94 -12.20
CA ILE A 15 1.03 1.41 -11.45
C ILE A 15 1.22 -0.06 -11.82
N THR A 16 2.47 -0.45 -12.10
CA THR A 16 2.85 -1.84 -12.41
C THR A 16 2.55 -2.76 -11.24
N ARG A 17 2.03 -3.96 -11.55
CA ARG A 17 1.76 -5.02 -10.57
C ARG A 17 2.64 -6.23 -10.88
N THR A 18 3.34 -6.75 -9.88
CA THR A 18 4.23 -7.90 -10.02
C THR A 18 3.94 -8.94 -8.95
N ASN A 19 4.12 -10.21 -9.28
CA ASN A 19 4.06 -11.32 -8.34
C ASN A 19 5.48 -11.85 -8.14
N ALA A 20 5.88 -12.07 -6.88
CA ALA A 20 7.16 -12.67 -6.51
C ALA A 20 8.40 -11.99 -7.14
N LEU A 21 8.64 -10.73 -6.78
CA LEU A 21 9.82 -9.97 -7.18
C LEU A 21 11.05 -10.41 -6.35
N SER A 22 12.20 -10.63 -7.02
CA SER A 22 13.46 -10.82 -6.29
C SER A 22 13.88 -9.51 -5.62
N LEU A 23 14.70 -9.60 -4.57
CA LEU A 23 15.23 -8.39 -3.91
C LEU A 23 16.03 -7.51 -4.89
N GLU A 24 16.82 -8.14 -5.76
CA GLU A 24 17.59 -7.45 -6.79
C GLU A 24 16.69 -6.77 -7.82
N GLY A 25 15.65 -7.46 -8.33
CA GLY A 25 14.70 -6.88 -9.28
C GLY A 25 13.93 -5.71 -8.66
N PHE A 26 13.55 -5.81 -7.39
CA PHE A 26 12.97 -4.67 -6.66
C PHE A 26 13.95 -3.50 -6.57
N LEU A 27 15.20 -3.77 -6.21
CA LEU A 27 16.22 -2.75 -6.02
C LEU A 27 16.49 -2.00 -7.34
N CYS A 28 16.82 -2.73 -8.40
CA CYS A 28 17.24 -2.17 -9.67
C CYS A 28 16.10 -1.52 -10.46
N ASP A 29 14.94 -2.18 -10.54
CA ASP A 29 13.89 -1.75 -11.48
C ASP A 29 12.93 -0.72 -10.87
N TYR A 30 12.81 -0.66 -9.54
CA TYR A 30 11.80 0.15 -8.86
C TYR A 30 12.35 1.06 -7.77
N PHE A 31 13.19 0.54 -6.87
CA PHE A 31 13.68 1.33 -5.73
C PHE A 31 14.65 2.42 -6.19
N LEU A 32 15.71 2.05 -6.94
CA LEU A 32 16.72 3.01 -7.42
C LEU A 32 16.17 3.98 -8.46
N THR A 33 15.13 3.60 -9.18
CA THR A 33 14.46 4.44 -10.19
C THR A 33 13.32 5.27 -9.61
N GLU A 34 13.07 5.17 -8.30
CA GLU A 34 11.94 5.81 -7.58
C GLU A 34 10.58 5.56 -8.25
N THR A 35 10.43 4.39 -8.88
CA THR A 35 9.23 4.03 -9.63
C THR A 35 8.30 3.18 -8.75
N PRO A 36 7.05 3.59 -8.53
CA PRO A 36 6.12 2.85 -7.68
C PRO A 36 5.76 1.50 -8.31
N VAL A 37 5.63 0.48 -7.46
CA VAL A 37 5.19 -0.87 -7.85
C VAL A 37 4.30 -1.48 -6.78
N VAL A 38 3.32 -2.28 -7.21
CA VAL A 38 2.50 -3.09 -6.30
C VAL A 38 2.96 -4.53 -6.39
N MET A 39 3.47 -5.06 -5.28
CA MET A 39 3.88 -6.45 -5.14
C MET A 39 2.73 -7.28 -4.54
N SER A 40 2.33 -8.34 -5.22
CA SER A 40 1.37 -9.33 -4.72
C SER A 40 2.06 -10.60 -4.25
N GLY A 41 1.44 -11.36 -3.33
CA GLY A 41 1.95 -12.65 -2.85
C GLY A 41 2.92 -12.55 -1.67
N CYS A 42 3.48 -11.37 -1.38
CA CYS A 42 4.52 -11.21 -0.37
C CYS A 42 4.02 -11.34 1.08
N ILE A 43 2.76 -10.99 1.33
CA ILE A 43 2.19 -10.89 2.69
C ILE A 43 0.95 -11.77 2.88
N ASP A 44 0.64 -12.64 1.92
CA ASP A 44 -0.58 -13.45 1.92
C ASP A 44 -0.66 -14.38 3.14
N HIS A 45 0.50 -14.81 3.62
CA HIS A 45 0.65 -15.69 4.79
C HIS A 45 0.64 -14.94 6.13
N TRP A 46 0.59 -13.61 6.14
CA TRP A 46 0.60 -12.84 7.39
C TRP A 46 -0.67 -13.14 8.20
N PRO A 47 -0.55 -13.40 9.52
CA PRO A 47 -1.72 -13.59 10.38
C PRO A 47 -2.66 -12.38 10.38
N ALA A 48 -2.15 -11.17 10.09
CA ALA A 48 -2.94 -9.95 9.94
C ALA A 48 -4.06 -10.11 8.90
N SER A 49 -3.80 -10.81 7.79
CA SER A 49 -4.76 -11.02 6.69
C SER A 49 -6.02 -11.79 7.10
N THR A 50 -5.97 -12.52 8.22
CA THR A 50 -7.11 -13.22 8.82
C THR A 50 -7.56 -12.61 10.14
N LYS A 51 -6.64 -12.36 11.07
CA LYS A 51 -6.95 -11.86 12.42
C LYS A 51 -7.53 -10.45 12.43
N TRP A 52 -7.01 -9.53 11.60
CA TRP A 52 -7.43 -8.13 11.66
C TRP A 52 -8.81 -7.88 11.02
N LYS A 53 -9.35 -8.87 10.31
CA LYS A 53 -10.74 -8.83 9.83
C LYS A 53 -11.75 -8.96 10.97
N ASP A 54 -11.35 -9.52 12.11
CA ASP A 54 -12.19 -9.62 13.30
C ASP A 54 -12.05 -8.36 14.15
N MET A 55 -13.11 -7.54 14.19
CA MET A 55 -13.15 -6.34 15.02
C MET A 55 -13.06 -6.65 16.52
N LYS A 56 -13.46 -7.84 16.98
CA LYS A 56 -13.28 -8.26 18.38
C LYS A 56 -11.81 -8.47 18.70
N TYR A 57 -11.05 -9.05 17.76
CA TYR A 57 -9.61 -9.18 17.89
C TYR A 57 -8.94 -7.80 17.97
N LEU A 58 -9.27 -6.86 17.07
CA LEU A 58 -8.69 -5.52 17.13
C LEU A 58 -9.04 -4.79 18.43
N ARG A 59 -10.29 -4.89 18.88
CA ARG A 59 -10.74 -4.31 20.15
C ARG A 59 -10.01 -4.93 21.35
N SER A 60 -9.78 -6.24 21.37
CA SER A 60 -9.10 -6.89 22.50
C SER A 60 -7.62 -6.53 22.60
N VAL A 61 -6.93 -6.30 21.47
CA VAL A 61 -5.49 -5.99 21.48
C VAL A 61 -5.18 -4.49 21.61
N ALA A 62 -6.07 -3.63 21.14
CA ALA A 62 -5.81 -2.20 21.00
C ALA A 62 -7.00 -1.28 21.34
N GLY A 63 -8.14 -1.80 21.78
CA GLY A 63 -9.36 -1.01 22.00
C GLY A 63 -9.22 0.11 23.03
N ASP A 64 -8.38 -0.09 24.05
CA ASP A 64 -8.16 0.88 25.13
C ASP A 64 -6.94 1.79 24.89
N ARG A 65 -6.32 1.72 23.69
CA ARG A 65 -5.16 2.56 23.36
C ARG A 65 -5.63 3.88 22.77
N THR A 66 -5.15 4.99 23.32
CA THR A 66 -5.37 6.31 22.73
C THR A 66 -4.60 6.45 21.42
N ILE A 67 -5.29 6.80 20.35
CA ILE A 67 -4.71 7.08 19.03
C ILE A 67 -5.24 8.41 18.49
N PRO A 68 -4.48 9.14 17.65
CA PRO A 68 -5.02 10.27 16.90
C PRO A 68 -6.02 9.78 15.85
N VAL A 69 -7.05 10.60 15.59
CA VAL A 69 -8.02 10.41 14.49
C VAL A 69 -7.90 11.63 13.60
N GLU A 70 -7.67 11.39 12.30
CA GLU A 70 -7.58 12.42 11.26
C GLU A 70 -8.96 12.95 10.84
#